data_AF-A0A1Y7VLZ2-F1
#
_entry.id   AF-A0A1Y7VLZ2-F1
#
_cell.length_a   1.000
_cell.length_b   1.000
_cell.length_c   1.000
_cell.angle_alpha   90.00
_cell.angle_beta   90.00
_cell.angle_gamma   90.00
#
_symmetry.space_group_name_H-M   'P 1'
#
loop_
_entity.id
_entity.type
_entity.pdbx_description
1 polymer ?
#
loop_
_entity_poly.entity_id
_entity_poly.type
_entity_poly.pdbx_seq_one_letter_code
_entity_poly.pdbx_strand_id
1 'polypeptide(L)'
;MRNWLVLLCPCVLGAALHLWHLWLRSPPDPHNTGPSAADQSALFPHWKFSHYDVVVGVLSARNNHELRNVIRNTWLKNLLHHPTLSQRVLVKFIIGARGCEVPVEDREDPYSCRLLNITNPEL
;
A
#
# COMPACT_ATOMS: atom_id res chain seq x y z
N MET A 1 32.66 52.73 11.13
CA MET A 1 31.75 52.05 12.09
C MET A 1 30.74 51.24 11.27
N ARG A 2 30.96 49.93 11.12
CA ARG A 2 30.15 49.05 10.26
C ARG A 2 29.15 48.31 11.14
N ASN A 3 27.88 48.64 10.98
CA ASN A 3 26.79 48.24 11.88
C ASN A 3 26.44 46.76 11.71
N TRP A 4 27.04 45.90 12.53
CA TRP A 4 26.83 44.43 12.54
C TRP A 4 25.39 44.02 12.91
N LEU A 5 24.60 44.94 13.48
CA LEU A 5 23.20 44.74 13.85
C LEU A 5 22.29 44.44 12.65
N VAL A 6 22.61 44.90 11.44
CA VAL A 6 21.77 44.70 10.25
C VAL A 6 21.89 43.27 9.69
N LEU A 7 23.05 42.62 9.87
CA LEU A 7 23.32 41.29 9.35
C LEU A 7 22.81 40.16 10.25
N LEU A 8 22.68 40.40 11.56
CA LEU A 8 22.18 39.41 12.52
C LEU A 8 20.64 39.37 12.60
N CYS A 9 19.98 40.46 12.22
CA CYS A 9 18.53 40.62 12.27
C CYS A 9 17.72 39.55 11.48
N PRO A 10 18.08 39.19 10.23
CA PRO A 10 17.29 38.19 9.48
C PRO A 10 17.39 36.79 10.07
N CYS A 11 18.52 36.42 10.68
CA CYS A 11 18.71 35.10 11.28
C CYS A 11 17.91 34.93 12.57
N VAL A 12 17.85 35.98 13.40
CA VAL A 12 17.08 35.97 14.65
C VAL A 12 15.58 35.94 14.37
N LEU A 13 15.12 36.72 13.38
CA LEU A 13 13.72 36.71 12.95
C LEU A 13 13.31 35.38 12.35
N GLY A 14 14.17 34.77 11.52
CA GLY A 14 13.94 33.44 10.95
C GLY A 14 13.85 32.35 12.02
N ALA A 15 14.76 32.35 13.00
CA ALA A 15 14.74 31.42 14.11
C ALA A 15 13.48 31.56 14.98
N ALA A 16 13.08 32.80 15.28
CA ALA A 16 11.85 33.08 16.03
C ALA A 16 10.58 32.62 15.29
N LEU A 17 10.50 32.83 13.98
CA LEU A 17 9.39 32.35 13.14
C LEU A 17 9.35 30.83 13.08
N HIS A 18 10.49 30.16 12.93
CA HIS A 18 10.56 28.69 12.96
C HIS A 18 10.13 28.12 14.31
N LEU A 19 10.62 28.70 15.41
CA LEU A 19 10.24 28.30 16.77
C LEU A 19 8.76 28.53 17.04
N TRP A 20 8.21 29.67 16.59
CA TRP A 20 6.77 29.97 16.68
C TRP A 20 5.93 28.96 15.89
N HIS A 21 6.35 28.63 14.66
CA HIS A 21 5.62 27.71 13.79
C HIS A 21 5.65 26.26 14.29
N LEU A 22 6.74 25.86 14.95
CA LEU A 22 6.86 24.58 15.65
C LEU A 22 5.95 24.54 16.89
N TRP A 23 5.93 25.61 17.68
CA TRP A 23 5.08 25.71 18.86
C TRP A 23 3.58 25.72 18.53
N LEU A 24 3.18 26.37 17.44
CA LEU A 24 1.80 26.34 16.95
C LEU A 24 1.34 24.95 16.48
N ARG A 25 2.26 24.10 16.03
CA ARG A 25 1.94 22.77 15.49
C ARG A 25 1.90 21.68 16.57
N SER A 26 2.45 21.94 17.75
CA SER A 26 2.53 20.98 18.84
C SER A 26 2.38 21.70 20.18
N PRO A 27 1.16 21.82 20.73
CA PRO A 27 1.01 22.25 22.11
C PRO A 27 1.74 21.25 23.02
N PRO A 28 2.50 21.71 24.04
CA PRO A 28 3.15 20.82 24.97
C PRO A 28 2.09 20.09 25.81
N ASP A 29 1.98 18.78 25.66
CA ASP A 29 1.25 17.93 26.61
C ASP A 29 2.00 17.94 27.96
N PRO A 30 1.37 18.40 29.07
CA PRO A 30 2.04 18.49 30.37
C PRO A 30 2.19 17.13 31.09
N HIS A 31 1.92 16.02 30.42
CA HIS A 31 2.03 14.68 30.99
C HIS A 31 2.72 13.72 30.04
N ASN A 32 4.06 13.66 30.09
CA ASN A 32 4.77 12.39 30.18
C ASN A 32 6.27 12.62 30.41
N THR A 33 6.66 12.46 31.66
CA THR A 33 8.05 12.28 32.09
C THR A 33 8.45 10.84 31.82
N GLY A 34 9.44 10.63 30.94
CA GLY A 34 10.14 9.35 30.86
C GLY A 34 10.96 9.20 29.57
N PRO A 35 12.28 8.96 29.65
CA PRO A 35 13.06 8.55 28.49
C PRO A 35 12.73 7.07 28.20
N SER A 36 11.71 6.84 27.37
CA SER A 36 11.43 5.49 26.86
C SER A 36 12.41 5.19 25.72
N ALA A 37 13.11 4.06 25.84
CA ALA A 37 14.11 3.54 24.93
C ALA A 37 13.52 3.13 23.55
N ALA A 38 12.92 4.08 22.83
CA ALA A 38 12.25 3.88 21.54
C ALA A 38 12.81 4.77 20.41
N ASP A 39 13.96 5.42 20.64
CA ASP A 39 14.51 6.43 19.72
C ASP A 39 15.35 5.86 18.55
N GLN A 40 15.39 4.54 18.40
CA GLN A 40 16.05 3.88 17.25
C GLN A 40 15.10 3.49 16.13
N SER A 41 13.79 3.68 16.29
CA SER A 41 12.80 3.38 15.24
C SER A 41 12.55 4.55 14.29
N ALA A 42 13.23 5.69 14.45
CA ALA A 42 13.02 6.88 13.62
C ALA A 42 13.67 6.81 12.22
N LEU A 43 14.45 5.77 11.91
CA LEU A 43 15.13 5.62 10.60
C LEU A 43 14.38 4.72 9.61
N PHE A 44 13.31 4.06 10.03
CA PHE A 44 12.43 3.35 9.13
C PHE A 44 11.06 4.03 9.21
N PRO A 45 10.40 4.31 8.07
CA PRO A 45 8.99 4.67 8.13
C PRO A 45 8.33 3.60 9.00
N HIS A 46 7.48 3.99 9.94
CA HIS A 46 6.71 3.02 10.70
C HIS A 46 5.79 2.31 9.69
N TRP A 47 6.28 1.22 9.09
CA TRP A 47 5.49 0.33 8.27
C TRP A 47 4.52 -0.30 9.25
N LYS A 48 3.36 0.34 9.43
CA LYS A 48 2.20 -0.31 10.02
C LYS A 48 1.90 -1.46 9.07
N PHE A 49 2.43 -2.64 9.39
CA PHE A 49 1.99 -3.87 8.77
C PHE A 49 0.51 -3.99 9.15
N SER A 50 -0.36 -3.52 8.28
CA SER A 50 -1.78 -3.86 8.37
C SER A 50 -1.85 -5.37 8.22
N HIS A 51 -2.11 -6.05 9.33
CA HIS A 51 -2.29 -7.48 9.31
C HIS A 51 -3.60 -7.78 8.58
N TYR A 52 -3.49 -8.48 7.46
CA TYR A 52 -4.64 -9.01 6.75
C TYR A 52 -4.85 -10.45 7.18
N ASP A 53 -6.08 -10.81 7.51
CA ASP A 53 -6.42 -12.18 7.88
C ASP A 53 -6.55 -13.07 6.64
N VAL A 54 -6.93 -12.47 5.50
CA VAL A 54 -7.07 -13.17 4.22
C VAL A 54 -6.46 -12.33 3.10
N VAL A 55 -5.68 -12.99 2.24
CA VAL A 55 -5.16 -12.39 1.01
C VAL A 55 -5.71 -13.16 -0.19
N VAL A 56 -6.34 -12.43 -1.11
CA VAL A 56 -6.91 -12.97 -2.35
C VAL A 56 -6.08 -12.48 -3.53
N GLY A 57 -5.41 -13.41 -4.20
CA GLY A 57 -4.71 -13.16 -5.46
C GLY A 57 -5.62 -13.50 -6.65
N VAL A 58 -5.95 -12.50 -7.47
CA VAL A 58 -6.76 -12.68 -8.67
C VAL A 58 -5.84 -12.70 -9.89
N LEU A 59 -5.69 -13.86 -10.53
CA LEU A 59 -4.90 -14.00 -11.75
C LEU A 59 -5.59 -13.31 -12.93
N SER A 60 -4.82 -12.54 -13.71
CA SER A 60 -5.31 -11.82 -14.89
C SER A 60 -4.18 -11.59 -15.90
N ALA A 61 -4.53 -11.04 -17.06
CA ALA A 61 -3.59 -10.69 -18.12
C ALA A 61 -3.79 -9.24 -18.57
N ARG A 62 -2.76 -8.58 -19.12
CA ARG A 62 -2.85 -7.16 -19.51
C ARG A 62 -4.12 -6.84 -20.30
N ASN A 63 -4.43 -7.61 -21.34
CA ASN A 63 -5.62 -7.46 -22.19
C ASN A 63 -6.97 -7.68 -21.48
N ASN A 64 -7.04 -8.32 -20.32
CA ASN A 64 -8.28 -8.62 -19.60
C ASN A 64 -8.81 -7.43 -18.76
N HIS A 65 -8.81 -6.22 -19.34
CA HIS A 65 -9.24 -5.01 -18.64
C HIS A 65 -10.70 -5.07 -18.18
N GLU A 66 -11.61 -5.46 -19.08
CA GLU A 66 -13.04 -5.53 -18.78
C GLU A 66 -13.37 -6.57 -17.70
N LEU A 67 -12.73 -7.74 -17.74
CA LEU A 67 -12.91 -8.77 -16.71
C LEU A 67 -12.47 -8.26 -15.33
N ARG A 68 -11.33 -7.56 -15.25
CA ARG A 68 -10.92 -6.90 -13.99
C ARG A 68 -11.89 -5.80 -13.58
N ASN A 69 -12.49 -5.09 -14.53
CA ASN A 69 -13.47 -4.03 -14.26
C ASN A 69 -14.77 -4.61 -13.67
N VAL A 70 -15.26 -5.73 -14.20
CA VAL A 70 -16.39 -6.47 -13.62
C VAL A 70 -16.09 -6.86 -12.17
N ILE A 71 -14.91 -7.43 -11.90
CA ILE A 71 -14.51 -7.78 -10.53
C ILE A 71 -14.48 -6.55 -9.62
N ARG A 72 -13.86 -5.45 -10.07
CA ARG A 72 -13.79 -4.19 -9.33
C ARG A 72 -15.17 -3.65 -8.97
N ASN A 73 -16.12 -3.71 -9.90
CA ASN A 73 -17.45 -3.12 -9.74
C ASN A 73 -18.49 -4.05 -9.10
N THR A 74 -18.12 -5.29 -8.80
CA THR A 74 -18.99 -6.28 -8.17
C THR A 74 -18.52 -6.57 -6.74
N TRP A 75 -18.06 -7.79 -6.46
CA TRP A 75 -17.75 -8.24 -5.11
C TRP A 75 -16.59 -7.46 -4.47
N LEU A 76 -15.62 -7.01 -5.26
CA LEU A 76 -14.51 -6.22 -4.72
C LEU A 76 -15.01 -4.85 -4.24
N LYS A 77 -15.92 -4.20 -4.98
CA LYS A 77 -16.56 -2.96 -4.53
C LYS A 77 -17.26 -3.19 -3.20
N ASN A 78 -18.09 -4.23 -3.10
CA ASN A 78 -18.83 -4.53 -1.89
C ASN A 78 -17.90 -4.84 -0.69
N LEU A 79 -16.82 -5.59 -0.94
CA LEU A 79 -15.80 -5.89 0.08
C LEU A 79 -15.16 -4.61 0.63
N LEU A 80 -14.80 -3.67 -0.24
CA LEU A 80 -14.16 -2.41 0.14
C LEU A 80 -15.11 -1.48 0.92
N HIS A 81 -16.42 -1.57 0.70
CA HIS A 81 -17.42 -0.79 1.46
C HIS A 81 -17.85 -1.46 2.76
N HIS A 82 -17.48 -2.73 2.98
CA HIS A 82 -17.87 -3.44 4.20
C HIS A 82 -17.04 -2.94 5.39
N PRO A 83 -17.67 -2.57 6.53
CA PRO A 83 -16.98 -1.93 7.65
C PRO A 83 -15.86 -2.77 8.26
N THR A 84 -16.07 -4.09 8.38
CA THR A 84 -15.08 -5.00 8.96
C THR A 84 -14.13 -5.61 7.93
N LEU A 85 -14.64 -6.10 6.79
CA LEU A 85 -13.83 -6.86 5.83
C LEU A 85 -12.84 -5.99 5.06
N SER A 86 -13.14 -4.71 4.82
CA SER A 86 -12.25 -3.78 4.11
C SER A 86 -10.87 -3.62 4.75
N GLN A 87 -10.77 -3.82 6.07
CA GLN A 87 -9.52 -3.75 6.83
C GLN A 87 -8.83 -5.10 6.96
N ARG A 88 -9.57 -6.21 6.82
CA ARG A 88 -9.10 -7.58 7.13
C ARG A 88 -8.74 -8.39 5.89
N VAL A 89 -9.28 -8.03 4.72
CA VAL A 89 -9.08 -8.78 3.48
C VAL A 89 -8.33 -7.93 2.45
N LEU A 90 -7.19 -8.43 1.99
CA LEU A 90 -6.42 -7.82 0.91
C LEU A 90 -6.73 -8.51 -0.41
N VAL A 91 -7.08 -7.74 -1.44
CA VAL A 91 -7.25 -8.27 -2.80
C VAL A 91 -6.21 -7.64 -3.72
N LYS A 92 -5.50 -8.48 -4.48
CA LYS A 92 -4.50 -8.03 -5.49
C LYS A 92 -4.70 -8.74 -6.81
N PHE A 93 -4.64 -7.97 -7.90
CA PHE A 93 -4.56 -8.51 -9.24
C PHE A 93 -3.12 -8.86 -9.57
N ILE A 94 -2.87 -10.11 -9.94
CA ILE A 94 -1.58 -10.59 -10.44
C ILE A 94 -1.70 -10.60 -11.96
N ILE A 95 -1.12 -9.58 -12.60
CA ILE A 95 -1.32 -9.31 -14.03
C ILE A 95 -0.11 -9.81 -14.83
N GLY A 96 -0.29 -10.92 -15.54
CA GLY A 96 0.65 -11.42 -16.52
C GLY A 96 0.63 -10.62 -17.83
N ALA A 97 1.65 -10.81 -18.67
CA ALA A 97 1.74 -10.11 -19.96
C ALA A 97 0.62 -10.49 -20.94
N ARG A 98 0.25 -11.78 -20.99
CA ARG A 98 -0.75 -12.36 -21.91
C ARG A 98 -1.66 -13.35 -21.18
N GLY A 99 -2.88 -13.51 -21.66
CA GLY A 99 -3.81 -14.55 -21.19
C GLY A 99 -3.48 -15.91 -21.79
N CYS A 100 -4.03 -16.98 -21.23
CA CYS A 100 -4.06 -18.26 -21.93
C CYS A 100 -5.13 -18.19 -23.03
N GLU A 101 -4.76 -18.57 -24.26
CA GLU A 101 -5.71 -18.74 -25.38
C GLU A 101 -6.51 -20.04 -25.25
N VAL A 102 -6.02 -21.00 -24.46
CA VAL A 102 -6.66 -22.28 -24.21
C VAL A 102 -7.83 -22.08 -23.22
N PRO A 103 -9.07 -22.46 -23.60
CA PRO A 103 -10.21 -22.51 -22.68
C PRO A 103 -9.87 -23.32 -21.42
N VAL A 104 -10.47 -22.99 -20.27
CA VAL A 104 -10.10 -23.64 -19.00
C VAL A 104 -10.36 -25.15 -19.06
N GLU A 105 -11.39 -25.53 -19.80
CA GLU A 105 -11.84 -26.90 -20.02
C GLU A 105 -10.84 -27.73 -20.82
N ASP A 106 -10.06 -27.07 -21.69
CA ASP A 106 -9.11 -27.72 -22.60
C ASP A 106 -7.67 -27.70 -22.08
N ARG A 107 -7.45 -27.20 -20.85
CA ARG A 107 -6.10 -27.09 -20.27
C ARG A 107 -5.65 -28.38 -19.60
N GLU A 108 -4.38 -28.72 -19.80
CA GLU A 108 -3.71 -29.85 -19.16
C GLU A 108 -3.88 -29.82 -17.63
N ASP A 109 -3.82 -28.62 -17.04
CA ASP A 109 -4.21 -28.38 -15.66
C ASP A 109 -4.78 -26.94 -15.51
N PRO A 110 -5.50 -26.62 -14.41
CA PRO A 110 -6.16 -25.33 -14.25
C PRO A 110 -5.22 -24.10 -14.32
N TYR A 111 -3.92 -24.30 -14.11
CA TYR A 111 -2.92 -23.24 -14.01
C TYR A 111 -1.98 -23.18 -15.24
N SER A 112 -1.91 -24.23 -16.06
CA SER A 112 -1.14 -24.21 -17.30
C SER A 112 -1.92 -23.60 -18.47
N CYS A 113 -1.19 -23.08 -19.45
CA CYS A 113 -1.75 -22.68 -20.74
C CYS A 113 -1.46 -23.73 -21.83
N ARG A 114 -1.39 -25.02 -21.46
CA ARG A 114 -1.12 -26.12 -22.39
C ARG A 114 -2.42 -26.85 -22.70
N LEU A 115 -2.61 -27.26 -23.96
CA LEU A 115 -3.74 -28.11 -24.33
C LEU A 115 -3.60 -29.49 -23.68
N LEU A 116 -4.72 -30.06 -23.24
CA LEU A 116 -4.81 -31.44 -22.78
C LEU A 116 -4.21 -32.40 -23.83
N ASN A 117 -3.23 -33.20 -23.40
CA ASN A 117 -2.63 -34.21 -24.24
C ASN A 117 -3.44 -35.52 -24.18
N ILE A 118 -4.42 -35.66 -25.08
CA ILE A 118 -5.30 -36.84 -25.15
C ILE A 118 -4.62 -38.01 -25.89
N THR A 119 -3.39 -37.83 -26.39
CA THR A 119 -2.67 -38.83 -27.19
C THR A 119 -2.21 -40.05 -26.38
N ASN A 120 -2.31 -40.00 -25.06
CA ASN A 120 -1.95 -41.10 -24.16
C ASN A 120 -3.15 -41.43 -23.27
N PRO A 121 -4.11 -42.25 -23.73
CA PRO A 121 -5.14 -42.76 -22.84
C PRO A 121 -4.47 -43.73 -21.86
N GLU A 122 -4.12 -43.24 -20.67
CA GLU A 122 -3.85 -44.13 -19.55
C GLU A 122 -5.20 -44.69 -19.05
N LEU A 123 -5.72 -45.67 -19.79
CA LEU A 123 -6.77 -46.59 -19.36
C LEU A 123 -6.69 -47.91 -20.14
#